data_AF-A0A9R1QM23-F1
#
_entry.id   AF-A0A9R1QM23-F1
#
_cell.length_a   1.000
_cell.length_b   1.000
_cell.length_c   1.000
_cell.angle_alpha   90.00
_cell.angle_beta   90.00
_cell.angle_gamma   90.00
#
_symmetry.space_group_name_H-M   'P 1'
#
loop_
_entity.id
_entity.type
_entity.pdbx_description
1 polymer ?
#
loop_
_entity_poly.entity_id
_entity_poly.type
_entity_poly.pdbx_seq_one_letter_code
_entity_poly.pdbx_strand_id
1 'polypeptide(L)'
;MSGSGKGVPSALALSNAITNLAAAVFGEQRKLEPMAPDRKARWKKEVGWLLSVADQIVEFVAKKQVLDNGVEMEVMGTQQRRDLQSNIPALRKIDAMLLDYLDAFKDRTDFWYVKRDSCSDAEKEESNTSEEKWWIPIVKVPPNGLPPASRAWIQHQKELVNQVLKAAMAINANCLMEMAIPESYLESLPKNGRASLGDALYRIITDVEFDPDDFLSTVDLTSEHKILDLKDRIEASVIIWNRKVHNKDGKSAWGSAVSQEKREQFEERAQTLLLIIKHRFPGIPQSTLDIAKIQENRFC
;
A
#
# COMPACT_ATOMS: atom_id res chain seq x y z
N MET A 1 -18.06 -21.66 9.64
CA MET A 1 -18.52 -21.86 8.25
C MET A 1 -19.95 -22.43 8.28
N SER A 2 -20.98 -21.58 8.40
CA SER A 2 -22.38 -22.01 8.56
C SER A 2 -23.12 -22.31 7.24
N GLY A 3 -22.43 -22.19 6.10
CA GLY A 3 -22.98 -22.49 4.76
C GLY A 3 -24.04 -21.51 4.25
N SER A 4 -24.38 -20.46 5.00
CA SER A 4 -25.55 -19.61 4.74
C SER A 4 -25.38 -18.55 3.65
N GLY A 5 -24.23 -18.49 2.97
CA GLY A 5 -23.95 -17.49 1.93
C GLY A 5 -23.84 -16.04 2.40
N LYS A 6 -24.07 -15.75 3.70
CA LYS A 6 -23.95 -14.41 4.32
C LYS A 6 -22.48 -14.03 4.63
N GLY A 7 -21.56 -14.47 3.79
CA GLY A 7 -20.12 -14.24 3.94
C GLY A 7 -19.67 -12.93 3.31
N VAL A 8 -18.35 -12.77 3.23
CA VAL A 8 -17.71 -11.65 2.52
C VAL A 8 -17.67 -11.91 1.00
N PRO A 9 -17.56 -10.85 0.17
CA PRO A 9 -17.33 -11.01 -1.27
C PRO A 9 -16.05 -11.82 -1.56
N SER A 10 -16.02 -12.51 -2.70
CA SER A 10 -14.84 -13.32 -3.12
C SER A 10 -13.55 -12.50 -3.18
N ALA A 11 -13.62 -11.24 -3.63
CA ALA A 11 -12.47 -10.33 -3.65
C ALA A 11 -11.89 -10.10 -2.25
N LEU A 12 -12.74 -9.83 -1.26
CA LEU A 12 -12.33 -9.64 0.13
C LEU A 12 -11.85 -10.97 0.76
N ALA A 13 -12.48 -12.09 0.43
CA ALA A 13 -12.03 -13.41 0.87
C ALA A 13 -10.61 -13.73 0.36
N LEU A 14 -10.32 -13.44 -0.91
CA LEU A 14 -8.99 -13.61 -1.51
C LEU A 14 -7.97 -12.66 -0.87
N SER A 15 -8.30 -11.37 -0.71
CA SER A 15 -7.45 -10.39 -0.04
C SER A 15 -7.06 -10.84 1.38
N ASN A 16 -8.04 -11.29 2.16
CA ASN A 16 -7.81 -11.82 3.51
C ASN A 16 -6.99 -13.11 3.49
N ALA A 17 -7.24 -14.02 2.54
CA ALA A 17 -6.48 -15.27 2.42
C ALA A 17 -5.00 -15.01 2.11
N ILE A 18 -4.69 -14.06 1.21
CA ILE A 18 -3.31 -13.67 0.89
C ILE A 18 -2.63 -13.06 2.12
N THR A 19 -3.32 -12.13 2.80
CA THR A 19 -2.77 -11.45 3.99
C THR A 19 -2.52 -12.43 5.14
N ASN A 20 -3.46 -13.35 5.38
CA ASN A 20 -3.32 -14.39 6.42
C ASN A 20 -2.21 -15.39 6.07
N LEU A 21 -2.08 -15.78 4.80
CA LEU A 21 -0.99 -16.65 4.35
C LEU A 21 0.37 -15.98 4.57
N ALA A 22 0.51 -14.70 4.18
CA ALA A 22 1.73 -13.93 4.39
C ALA A 22 2.06 -13.81 5.88
N ALA A 23 1.08 -13.50 6.73
CA ALA A 23 1.26 -13.43 8.17
C ALA A 23 1.71 -14.79 8.78
N ALA A 24 1.12 -15.89 8.33
CA ALA A 24 1.48 -17.23 8.80
C ALA A 24 2.88 -17.67 8.35
N VAL A 25 3.26 -17.38 7.11
CA VAL A 25 4.57 -17.75 6.55
C VAL A 25 5.67 -16.84 7.10
N PHE A 26 5.51 -15.52 7.00
CA PHE A 26 6.57 -14.56 7.33
C PHE A 26 6.56 -14.15 8.81
N GLY A 27 5.48 -14.39 9.58
CA GLY A 27 5.45 -14.13 11.03
C GLY A 27 6.45 -14.98 11.83
N GLU A 28 6.89 -16.11 11.25
CA GLU A 28 7.97 -16.94 11.78
C GLU A 28 9.36 -16.49 11.32
N GLN A 29 9.46 -15.61 10.31
CA GLN A 29 10.72 -15.07 9.80
C GLN A 29 11.22 -13.94 10.70
N ARG A 30 11.79 -14.30 11.85
CA ARG A 30 12.28 -13.35 12.87
C ARG A 30 13.79 -13.11 12.83
N LYS A 31 14.48 -13.73 11.88
CA LYS A 31 15.92 -13.71 11.71
C LYS A 31 16.27 -13.45 10.24
N LEU A 32 17.45 -12.88 10.01
CA LEU A 32 18.08 -12.77 8.70
C LEU A 32 18.76 -14.10 8.39
N GLU A 33 17.98 -15.03 7.86
CA GLU A 33 18.42 -16.35 7.45
C GLU A 33 17.53 -16.85 6.29
N PRO A 34 17.99 -17.81 5.49
CA PRO A 34 17.18 -18.42 4.45
C PRO A 34 15.89 -18.99 5.03
N MET A 35 14.80 -18.85 4.29
CA MET A 35 13.55 -19.49 4.69
C MET A 35 13.69 -21.01 4.64
N ALA A 36 13.13 -21.71 5.63
CA ALA A 36 13.08 -23.17 5.64
C ALA A 36 12.48 -23.70 4.32
N PRO A 37 13.05 -24.78 3.73
CA PRO A 37 12.67 -25.24 2.38
C PRO A 37 11.18 -25.59 2.28
N ASP A 38 10.62 -26.24 3.30
CA ASP A 38 9.19 -26.59 3.35
C ASP A 38 8.30 -25.35 3.40
N ARG A 39 8.71 -24.34 4.17
CA ARG A 39 7.99 -23.06 4.29
C ARG A 39 8.04 -22.27 2.98
N LYS A 40 9.21 -22.22 2.34
CA LYS A 40 9.42 -21.58 1.03
C LYS A 40 8.59 -22.27 -0.06
N ALA A 41 8.55 -23.60 -0.06
CA ALA A 41 7.72 -24.38 -0.99
C ALA A 41 6.23 -24.17 -0.75
N ARG A 42 5.80 -24.14 0.53
CA ARG A 42 4.42 -23.83 0.92
C ARG A 42 3.99 -22.45 0.43
N TRP A 43 4.80 -21.43 0.67
CA TRP A 43 4.54 -20.06 0.21
C TRP A 43 4.34 -20.02 -1.31
N LYS A 44 5.31 -20.52 -2.09
CA LYS A 44 5.25 -20.52 -3.56
C LYS A 44 4.01 -21.22 -4.11
N LYS A 45 3.61 -22.33 -3.47
CA LYS A 45 2.45 -23.11 -3.88
C LYS A 45 1.13 -22.43 -3.54
N GLU A 46 0.94 -22.05 -2.28
CA GLU A 46 -0.34 -21.48 -1.81
C GLU A 46 -0.58 -20.08 -2.37
N VAL A 47 0.46 -19.23 -2.49
CA VAL A 47 0.31 -17.92 -3.15
C VAL A 47 0.00 -18.09 -4.63
N GLY A 48 0.59 -19.09 -5.29
CA GLY A 48 0.29 -19.43 -6.69
C GLY A 48 -1.17 -19.81 -6.89
N TRP A 49 -1.77 -20.56 -5.96
CA TRP A 49 -3.19 -20.87 -6.00
C TRP A 49 -4.08 -19.63 -5.85
N LEU A 50 -3.78 -18.77 -4.88
CA LEU A 50 -4.55 -17.54 -4.65
C LEU A 50 -4.47 -16.58 -5.85
N LEU A 51 -3.32 -16.54 -6.55
CA LEU A 51 -3.11 -15.69 -7.72
C LEU A 51 -3.64 -16.30 -9.03
N SER A 52 -4.01 -17.59 -9.06
CA SER A 52 -4.49 -18.25 -10.29
C SER A 52 -5.78 -17.65 -10.85
N VAL A 53 -6.58 -17.00 -10.00
CA VAL A 53 -7.78 -16.27 -10.43
C VAL A 53 -7.44 -15.14 -11.41
N ALA A 54 -6.28 -14.50 -11.27
CA ALA A 54 -5.86 -13.39 -12.13
C ALA A 54 -5.65 -13.84 -13.59
N ASP A 55 -5.32 -15.11 -13.83
CA ASP A 55 -5.16 -15.66 -15.18
C ASP A 55 -6.51 -15.83 -15.89
N GLN A 56 -7.62 -15.84 -15.15
CA GLN A 56 -8.98 -15.98 -15.67
C GLN A 56 -9.69 -14.62 -15.84
N ILE A 57 -9.09 -13.52 -15.37
CA ILE A 57 -9.67 -12.18 -15.50
C ILE A 57 -9.21 -11.57 -16.83
N VAL A 58 -10.14 -11.54 -17.78
CA VAL A 58 -9.88 -11.14 -19.17
C VAL A 58 -10.79 -9.99 -19.62
N GLU A 59 -10.27 -9.17 -20.52
CA GLU A 59 -11.02 -8.22 -21.33
C GLU A 59 -11.24 -8.81 -22.73
N PHE A 60 -12.41 -8.51 -23.31
CA PHE A 60 -12.73 -8.88 -24.68
C PHE A 60 -12.25 -7.78 -25.62
N VAL A 61 -11.35 -8.13 -26.53
CA VAL A 61 -10.74 -7.19 -27.47
C VAL A 61 -10.97 -7.67 -28.90
N ALA A 62 -11.28 -6.73 -29.80
CA ALA A 62 -11.38 -7.02 -31.22
C ALA A 62 -9.98 -7.33 -31.77
N LYS A 63 -9.81 -8.49 -32.40
CA LYS A 63 -8.57 -8.92 -33.05
C LYS A 63 -8.85 -9.20 -34.51
N LYS A 64 -7.91 -8.82 -35.38
CA LYS A 64 -7.93 -9.24 -36.78
C LYS A 64 -7.27 -10.61 -36.89
N GLN A 65 -7.98 -11.56 -37.46
CA GLN A 65 -7.49 -12.90 -37.75
C GLN A 65 -7.54 -13.13 -39.26
N VAL A 66 -6.42 -13.56 -39.84
CA VAL A 66 -6.36 -13.99 -41.23
C VAL A 66 -6.63 -15.49 -41.25
N LEU A 67 -7.63 -15.92 -42.01
CA LEU A 67 -7.93 -17.33 -42.24
C LEU A 67 -6.94 -17.93 -43.24
N ASP A 68 -6.82 -19.26 -43.28
CA ASP A 68 -5.89 -19.98 -44.18
C ASP A 68 -6.11 -19.67 -45.68
N ASN A 69 -7.30 -19.15 -46.03
CA ASN A 69 -7.66 -18.71 -47.38
C ASN A 69 -7.30 -17.24 -47.68
N GLY A 70 -6.60 -16.55 -46.77
CA GLY A 70 -6.18 -15.15 -46.91
C GLY A 70 -7.26 -14.12 -46.59
N VAL A 71 -8.45 -14.53 -46.13
CA VAL A 71 -9.54 -13.62 -45.75
C VAL A 71 -9.27 -13.07 -44.35
N GLU A 72 -9.22 -11.73 -44.23
CA GLU A 72 -9.19 -11.04 -42.95
C GLU A 72 -10.59 -11.00 -42.33
N MET A 73 -10.69 -11.44 -41.07
CA MET A 73 -11.90 -11.40 -40.28
C MET A 73 -11.63 -10.74 -38.93
N GLU A 74 -12.55 -9.88 -38.48
CA GLU A 74 -12.52 -9.35 -37.13
C GLU A 74 -13.21 -10.34 -36.18
N VAL A 75 -12.44 -10.86 -35.23
CA VAL A 75 -12.88 -11.82 -34.23
C VAL A 75 -12.70 -11.23 -32.84
N MET A 76 -13.62 -11.55 -31.93
CA MET A 76 -13.45 -11.20 -30.52
C MET A 76 -12.47 -12.19 -29.88
N GLY A 77 -11.33 -11.67 -29.43
CA GLY A 77 -10.36 -12.42 -28.66
C GLY A 77 -10.41 -12.06 -27.17
N THR A 78 -9.93 -12.97 -26.33
CA THR A 78 -9.66 -12.66 -24.93
C THR A 78 -8.22 -12.18 -24.76
N GLN A 79 -8.01 -11.27 -23.83
CA GLN A 79 -6.71 -10.81 -23.35
C GLN A 79 -6.81 -10.58 -21.84
N GLN A 80 -5.75 -10.88 -21.08
CA GLN A 80 -5.73 -10.58 -19.64
C GLN A 80 -5.94 -9.07 -19.40
N ARG A 81 -6.68 -8.72 -18.35
CA ARG A 81 -6.91 -7.30 -17.99
C ARG A 81 -5.59 -6.55 -17.86
N ARG A 82 -5.54 -5.31 -18.37
CA ARG A 82 -4.30 -4.56 -18.59
C ARG A 82 -3.49 -4.31 -17.31
N ASP A 83 -4.16 -3.96 -16.22
CA ASP A 83 -3.57 -3.80 -14.88
C ASP A 83 -2.91 -5.10 -14.39
N LEU A 84 -3.58 -6.24 -14.56
CA LEU A 84 -3.08 -7.55 -14.13
C LEU A 84 -1.90 -8.00 -15.00
N GLN A 85 -1.96 -7.73 -16.30
CA GLN A 85 -0.92 -8.08 -17.26
C GLN A 85 0.44 -7.45 -16.90
N SER A 86 0.45 -6.22 -16.36
CA SER A 86 1.68 -5.57 -15.89
C SER A 86 2.00 -5.87 -14.44
N ASN A 87 1.01 -5.83 -13.54
CA ASN A 87 1.25 -5.82 -12.10
C ASN A 87 1.56 -7.22 -11.55
N ILE A 88 0.88 -8.28 -12.03
CA ILE A 88 1.09 -9.63 -11.51
C ILE A 88 2.53 -10.13 -11.76
N PRO A 89 3.11 -10.02 -12.98
CA PRO A 89 4.51 -10.40 -13.20
C PRO A 89 5.50 -9.56 -12.37
N ALA A 90 5.24 -8.26 -12.21
CA ALA A 90 6.08 -7.38 -11.41
C ALA A 90 6.09 -7.78 -9.92
N LEU A 91 4.92 -8.08 -9.36
CA LEU A 91 4.79 -8.57 -7.98
C LEU A 91 5.45 -9.94 -7.77
N ARG A 92 5.32 -10.87 -8.73
CA ARG A 92 6.04 -12.16 -8.68
C ARG A 92 7.55 -11.99 -8.71
N LYS A 93 8.07 -11.03 -9.48
CA LYS A 93 9.50 -10.69 -9.51
C LYS A 93 9.96 -10.12 -8.16
N ILE A 94 9.17 -9.22 -7.57
CA ILE A 94 9.42 -8.67 -6.24
C ILE A 94 9.47 -9.78 -5.18
N ASP A 95 8.51 -10.70 -5.20
CA ASP A 95 8.47 -11.86 -4.29
C ASP A 95 9.73 -12.73 -4.41
N ALA A 96 10.11 -13.09 -5.64
CA ALA A 96 11.33 -13.86 -5.88
C ALA A 96 12.59 -13.14 -5.36
N MET A 97 12.72 -11.83 -5.62
CA MET A 97 13.84 -11.03 -5.14
C MET A 97 13.95 -11.03 -3.61
N LEU A 98 12.83 -10.91 -2.89
CA LEU A 98 12.84 -10.96 -1.41
C LEU A 98 13.30 -12.31 -0.87
N LEU A 99 12.85 -13.41 -1.49
CA LEU A 99 13.29 -14.75 -1.11
C LEU A 99 14.79 -14.96 -1.41
N ASP A 100 15.29 -14.41 -2.51
CA ASP A 100 16.71 -14.51 -2.88
C ASP A 100 17.59 -13.68 -1.93
N TYR A 101 17.12 -12.51 -1.49
CA TYR A 101 17.81 -11.71 -0.47
C TYR A 101 17.89 -12.41 0.88
N LEU A 102 16.85 -13.16 1.27
CA LEU A 102 16.91 -14.01 2.47
C LEU A 102 17.89 -15.17 2.29
N ASP A 103 17.88 -15.82 1.13
CA ASP A 103 18.81 -16.92 0.82
C ASP A 103 20.28 -16.47 0.86
N ALA A 104 20.56 -15.21 0.52
CA ALA A 104 21.91 -14.64 0.57
C ALA A 104 22.52 -14.58 1.98
N PHE A 105 21.73 -14.77 3.05
CA PHE A 105 22.21 -14.86 4.43
C PHE A 105 22.66 -16.25 4.87
N LYS A 106 22.54 -17.29 4.02
CA LYS A 106 22.84 -18.69 4.36
C LYS A 106 24.21 -18.90 5.00
N ASP A 107 25.24 -18.28 4.44
CA ASP A 107 26.64 -18.51 4.81
C ASP A 107 27.20 -17.38 5.68
N ARG A 108 26.35 -16.48 6.20
CA ARG A 108 26.78 -15.34 7.00
C ARG A 108 26.79 -15.69 8.49
N THR A 109 27.98 -15.63 9.09
CA THR A 109 28.19 -15.91 10.52
C THR A 109 28.68 -14.69 11.30
N ASP A 110 28.69 -13.50 10.67
CA ASP A 110 29.22 -12.27 11.28
C ASP A 110 28.34 -11.73 12.42
N PHE A 111 27.11 -12.20 12.54
CA PHE A 111 26.17 -11.89 13.60
C PHE A 111 25.37 -13.14 13.95
N TRP A 112 24.80 -13.18 15.16
CA TRP A 112 23.99 -14.32 15.62
C TRP A 112 22.80 -13.85 16.44
N TYR A 113 21.85 -14.76 16.65
CA TYR A 113 20.62 -14.49 17.38
C TYR A 113 20.59 -15.25 18.71
N VAL A 114 20.21 -14.56 19.78
CA VAL A 114 20.05 -15.13 21.12
C VAL A 114 18.59 -15.00 21.55
N LYS A 115 18.08 -16.01 22.27
CA LYS A 115 16.73 -15.94 22.84
C LYS A 115 16.71 -14.87 23.94
N ARG A 116 15.68 -14.03 23.96
CA ARG A 116 15.55 -12.93 24.93
C ARG A 116 15.51 -13.45 26.39
N ASP A 117 14.88 -14.60 26.64
CA ASP A 117 14.76 -15.21 27.97
C ASP A 117 16.11 -15.69 28.54
N SER A 118 17.11 -15.88 27.67
CA SER A 118 18.47 -16.28 28.05
C SER A 118 19.43 -15.11 28.24
N CYS A 119 18.99 -13.87 28.00
CA CYS A 119 19.79 -12.66 28.15
C CYS A 119 19.58 -12.03 29.54
N SER A 120 20.65 -11.43 30.09
CA SER A 120 20.55 -10.58 31.28
C SER A 120 19.81 -9.28 30.96
N ASP A 121 19.31 -8.57 31.98
CA ASP A 121 18.55 -7.33 31.75
C ASP A 121 19.42 -6.23 31.11
N ALA A 122 20.71 -6.18 31.44
CA ALA A 122 21.68 -5.29 30.78
C ALA A 122 21.82 -5.58 29.27
N GLU A 123 21.83 -6.86 28.85
CA GLU A 123 21.90 -7.22 27.43
C GLU A 123 20.59 -6.91 26.67
N LYS A 124 19.46 -6.85 27.37
CA LYS A 124 18.17 -6.47 26.78
C LYS A 124 18.12 -4.96 26.55
N GLU A 125 18.60 -4.17 27.50
CA GLU A 125 18.69 -2.70 27.40
C GLU A 125 19.67 -2.23 26.33
N GLU A 126 20.81 -2.92 26.17
CA GLU A 126 21.83 -2.58 25.17
C GLU A 126 21.40 -2.93 23.74
N SER A 127 20.48 -3.89 23.59
CA SER A 127 19.78 -4.12 22.34
C SER A 127 18.74 -3.00 22.16
N ASN A 128 18.88 -2.16 21.12
CA ASN A 128 17.87 -1.16 20.73
C ASN A 128 16.51 -1.78 20.27
N THR A 129 16.21 -3.01 20.70
CA THR A 129 14.94 -3.68 20.45
C THR A 129 13.94 -3.18 21.49
N SER A 130 13.02 -2.30 21.09
CA SER A 130 11.98 -1.77 21.98
C SER A 130 11.30 -2.89 22.79
N GLU A 131 10.94 -2.60 24.04
CA GLU A 131 10.19 -3.54 24.91
C GLU A 131 8.92 -4.05 24.21
N GLU A 132 8.32 -3.22 23.35
CA GLU A 132 7.16 -3.55 22.53
C GLU A 132 7.38 -4.76 21.62
N LYS A 133 8.61 -5.08 21.21
CA LYS A 133 8.91 -6.22 20.31
C LYS A 133 9.55 -7.38 21.07
N TRP A 134 8.99 -7.71 22.24
CA TRP A 134 9.49 -8.75 23.15
C TRP A 134 9.60 -10.15 22.50
N TRP A 135 8.86 -10.41 21.42
CA TRP A 135 8.86 -11.68 20.68
C TRP A 135 9.98 -11.82 19.61
N ILE A 136 10.76 -10.78 19.35
CA ILE A 136 11.87 -10.81 18.37
C ILE A 136 13.18 -11.21 19.09
N PRO A 137 13.97 -12.18 18.58
CA PRO A 137 15.26 -12.54 19.16
C PRO A 137 16.27 -11.38 19.14
N ILE A 138 17.19 -11.35 20.10
CA ILE A 138 18.22 -10.31 20.19
C ILE A 138 19.35 -10.64 19.20
N VAL A 139 19.75 -9.66 18.40
CA VAL A 139 20.90 -9.77 17.49
C VAL A 139 22.16 -9.39 18.25
N LYS A 140 23.17 -10.26 18.21
CA LYS A 140 24.52 -9.98 18.73
C LYS A 140 25.53 -9.93 17.59
N VAL A 141 26.53 -9.09 17.77
CA VAL A 141 27.68 -8.92 16.89
C VAL A 141 28.97 -9.08 17.71
N PRO A 142 30.14 -9.29 17.08
CA PRO A 142 31.41 -9.35 17.79
C PRO A 142 31.66 -8.10 18.64
N PRO A 143 32.42 -8.17 19.74
CA PRO A 143 32.67 -7.01 20.63
C PRO A 143 33.26 -5.79 19.92
N ASN A 144 34.05 -6.01 18.85
CA ASN A 144 34.64 -4.95 18.04
C ASN A 144 33.73 -4.48 16.89
N GLY A 145 32.47 -4.92 16.88
CA GLY A 145 31.49 -4.68 15.82
C GLY A 145 31.70 -5.56 14.58
N LEU A 146 30.84 -5.35 13.59
CA LEU A 146 30.93 -6.05 12.30
C LEU A 146 32.14 -5.59 11.49
N PRO A 147 32.81 -6.52 10.76
CA PRO A 147 33.84 -6.17 9.79
C PRO A 147 33.33 -5.13 8.77
N PRO A 148 34.17 -4.19 8.30
CA PRO A 148 33.75 -3.16 7.35
C PRO A 148 33.09 -3.73 6.09
N ALA A 149 33.62 -4.84 5.56
CA ALA A 149 33.06 -5.53 4.40
C ALA A 149 31.64 -6.06 4.67
N SER A 150 31.42 -6.72 5.81
CA SER A 150 30.11 -7.24 6.20
C SER A 150 29.11 -6.12 6.45
N ARG A 151 29.54 -5.02 7.08
CA ARG A 151 28.70 -3.83 7.30
C ARG A 151 28.25 -3.21 5.98
N ALA A 152 29.18 -2.97 5.05
CA ALA A 152 28.88 -2.41 3.73
C ALA A 152 27.94 -3.33 2.95
N TRP A 153 28.15 -4.64 3.02
CA TRP A 153 27.28 -5.62 2.37
C TRP A 153 25.86 -5.62 2.94
N ILE A 154 25.68 -5.60 4.27
CA ILE A 154 24.35 -5.51 4.90
C ILE A 154 23.66 -4.18 4.55
N GLN A 155 24.40 -3.08 4.51
CA GLN A 155 23.86 -1.78 4.08
C GLN A 155 23.38 -1.84 2.63
N HIS A 156 24.15 -2.47 1.74
CA HIS A 156 23.72 -2.69 0.36
C HIS A 156 22.46 -3.56 0.27
N GLN A 157 22.36 -4.66 1.04
CA GLN A 157 21.13 -5.47 1.10
C GLN A 157 19.92 -4.65 1.59
N LYS A 158 20.12 -3.79 2.59
CA LYS A 158 19.07 -2.87 3.07
C LYS A 158 18.60 -1.92 1.96
N GLU A 159 19.50 -1.38 1.16
CA GLU A 159 19.15 -0.52 0.02
C GLU A 159 18.34 -1.28 -1.04
N LEU A 160 18.76 -2.50 -1.38
CA LEU A 160 18.03 -3.36 -2.32
C LEU A 160 16.61 -3.68 -1.84
N VAL A 161 16.44 -4.05 -0.56
CA VAL A 161 15.12 -4.31 0.03
C VAL A 161 14.26 -3.05 0.07
N ASN A 162 14.85 -1.88 0.34
CA ASN A 162 14.12 -0.61 0.31
C ASN A 162 13.61 -0.27 -1.09
N GLN A 163 14.37 -0.57 -2.15
CA GLN A 163 13.89 -0.39 -3.53
C GLN A 163 12.71 -1.31 -3.84
N VAL A 164 12.78 -2.57 -3.39
CA VAL A 164 11.68 -3.52 -3.53
C VAL A 164 10.43 -3.04 -2.78
N LEU A 165 10.58 -2.57 -1.56
CA LEU A 165 9.48 -1.99 -0.78
C LEU A 165 8.84 -0.81 -1.51
N LYS A 166 9.65 0.13 -2.01
CA LYS A 166 9.15 1.28 -2.79
C LYS A 166 8.35 0.85 -4.02
N ALA A 167 8.85 -0.15 -4.76
CA ALA A 167 8.16 -0.68 -5.94
C ALA A 167 6.82 -1.33 -5.56
N ALA A 168 6.78 -2.16 -4.52
CA ALA A 168 5.56 -2.79 -4.03
C ALA A 168 4.53 -1.75 -3.54
N MET A 169 4.99 -0.74 -2.80
CA MET A 169 4.15 0.36 -2.32
C MET A 169 3.59 1.22 -3.46
N ALA A 170 4.35 1.41 -4.54
CA ALA A 170 3.89 2.14 -5.72
C ALA A 170 2.75 1.38 -6.42
N ILE A 171 2.90 0.07 -6.62
CA ILE A 171 1.83 -0.78 -7.18
C ILE A 171 0.60 -0.74 -6.27
N ASN A 172 0.77 -0.93 -4.96
CA ASN A 172 -0.33 -0.87 -3.99
C ASN A 172 -1.10 0.46 -4.06
N ALA A 173 -0.38 1.58 -4.11
CA ALA A 173 -0.99 2.89 -4.21
C ALA A 173 -1.74 3.11 -5.53
N ASN A 174 -1.20 2.64 -6.66
CA ASN A 174 -1.89 2.73 -7.95
C ASN A 174 -3.17 1.90 -7.95
N CYS A 175 -3.14 0.66 -7.43
CA CYS A 175 -4.34 -0.16 -7.30
C CYS A 175 -5.41 0.53 -6.43
N LEU A 176 -5.02 1.09 -5.28
CA LEU A 176 -5.95 1.83 -4.40
C LEU A 176 -6.52 3.08 -5.08
N MET A 177 -5.72 3.78 -5.89
CA MET A 177 -6.18 4.95 -6.65
C MET A 177 -7.26 4.58 -7.67
N GLU A 178 -7.08 3.46 -8.38
CA GLU A 178 -8.02 2.96 -9.41
C GLU A 178 -9.29 2.31 -8.82
N MET A 179 -9.26 1.88 -7.55
CA MET A 179 -10.45 1.34 -6.88
C MET A 179 -11.56 2.39 -6.76
N ALA A 180 -12.78 1.97 -7.07
CA ALA A 180 -13.98 2.76 -6.88
C ALA A 180 -14.17 3.18 -5.42
N ILE A 181 -14.63 4.41 -5.20
CA ILE A 181 -14.96 4.91 -3.87
C ILE A 181 -16.32 4.32 -3.46
N PRO A 182 -16.43 3.63 -2.31
CA PRO A 182 -17.69 3.06 -1.86
C PRO A 182 -18.77 4.11 -1.59
N GLU A 183 -20.04 3.78 -1.89
CA GLU A 183 -21.17 4.67 -1.64
C GLU A 183 -21.33 5.00 -0.15
N SER A 184 -21.11 4.02 0.73
CA SER A 184 -21.12 4.19 2.19
C SER A 184 -20.15 5.29 2.66
N TYR A 185 -18.94 5.33 2.09
CA TYR A 185 -17.94 6.35 2.39
C TYR A 185 -18.45 7.71 1.92
N LEU A 186 -19.02 7.79 0.71
CA LEU A 186 -19.58 9.03 0.18
C LEU A 186 -20.75 9.58 1.01
N GLU A 187 -21.55 8.71 1.63
CA GLU A 187 -22.63 9.08 2.55
C GLU A 187 -22.10 9.57 3.90
N SER A 188 -20.94 9.08 4.33
CA SER A 188 -20.29 9.49 5.59
C SER A 188 -19.59 10.85 5.50
N LEU A 189 -19.34 11.35 4.29
CA LEU A 189 -18.55 12.57 4.08
C LEU A 189 -19.24 13.84 4.63
N PRO A 190 -18.48 14.80 5.17
CA PRO A 190 -19.01 16.11 5.53
C PRO A 190 -19.65 16.86 4.35
N LYS A 191 -20.54 17.81 4.65
CA LYS A 191 -21.29 18.58 3.63
C LYS A 191 -20.40 19.41 2.68
N ASN A 192 -19.20 19.81 3.12
CA ASN A 192 -18.26 20.62 2.33
C ASN A 192 -16.82 20.43 2.82
N GLY A 193 -15.84 20.79 1.97
CA GLY A 193 -14.41 20.63 2.29
C GLY A 193 -13.96 21.45 3.51
N ARG A 194 -14.62 22.58 3.82
CA ARG A 194 -14.35 23.37 5.02
C ARG A 194 -14.70 22.60 6.30
N ALA A 195 -15.80 21.85 6.30
CA ALA A 195 -16.17 21.00 7.43
C ALA A 195 -15.23 19.80 7.61
N SER A 196 -14.56 19.35 6.53
CA SER A 196 -13.55 18.28 6.60
C SER A 196 -12.19 18.79 7.07
N LEU A 197 -11.68 19.86 6.46
CA LEU A 197 -10.37 20.45 6.79
C LEU A 197 -10.39 21.31 8.05
N GLY A 198 -11.55 21.79 8.50
CA GLY A 198 -11.63 22.81 9.54
C GLY A 198 -11.22 24.19 9.03
N ASP A 199 -11.63 25.23 9.77
CA ASP A 199 -11.53 26.63 9.34
C ASP A 199 -10.09 27.09 9.08
N ALA A 200 -9.15 26.69 9.93
CA ALA A 200 -7.75 27.10 9.84
C ALA A 200 -7.08 26.58 8.56
N LEU A 201 -7.16 25.27 8.31
CA LEU A 201 -6.54 24.63 7.15
C LEU A 201 -7.25 25.01 5.85
N TYR A 202 -8.58 25.13 5.91
CA TYR A 202 -9.35 25.59 4.75
C TYR A 202 -8.91 26.99 4.31
N ARG A 203 -8.64 27.90 5.24
CA ARG A 203 -8.15 29.26 4.91
C ARG A 203 -6.79 29.21 4.19
N ILE A 204 -5.86 28.39 4.67
CA ILE A 204 -4.50 28.29 4.09
C ILE A 204 -4.56 27.66 2.69
N ILE A 205 -5.26 26.52 2.53
CA ILE A 205 -5.32 25.84 1.22
C ILE A 205 -6.06 26.64 0.16
N THR A 206 -6.94 27.57 0.56
CA THR A 206 -7.71 28.43 -0.35
C THR A 206 -7.15 29.84 -0.52
N ASP A 207 -5.98 30.11 0.04
CA ASP A 207 -5.30 31.40 -0.07
C ASP A 207 -4.80 31.65 -1.51
N VAL A 208 -4.58 32.92 -1.86
CA VAL A 208 -4.06 33.33 -3.17
C VAL A 208 -2.65 32.77 -3.36
N GLU A 209 -1.80 32.91 -2.35
CA GLU A 209 -0.46 32.33 -2.30
C GLU A 209 -0.50 31.04 -1.48
N PHE A 210 0.07 29.96 -2.01
CA PHE A 210 0.06 28.67 -1.32
C PHE A 210 1.43 28.02 -1.41
N ASP A 211 1.97 27.71 -0.23
CA ASP A 211 3.16 26.88 -0.06
C ASP A 211 2.77 25.62 0.72
N PRO A 212 2.95 24.41 0.15
CA PRO A 212 2.74 23.16 0.86
C PRO A 212 3.56 23.02 2.15
N ASP A 213 4.77 23.60 2.19
CA ASP A 213 5.64 23.51 3.36
C ASP A 213 5.15 24.40 4.50
N ASP A 214 4.68 25.60 4.18
CA ASP A 214 4.02 26.49 5.16
C ASP A 214 2.76 25.82 5.71
N PHE A 215 1.91 25.27 4.84
CA PHE A 215 0.71 24.52 5.26
C PHE A 215 1.06 23.43 6.28
N LEU A 216 2.05 22.58 5.97
CA LEU A 216 2.44 21.48 6.84
C LEU A 216 3.12 21.94 8.13
N SER A 217 3.77 23.11 8.13
CA SER A 217 4.38 23.70 9.33
C SER A 217 3.33 24.13 10.37
N THR A 218 2.12 24.47 9.93
CA THR A 218 1.01 24.85 10.82
C THR A 218 0.30 23.66 11.48
N VAL A 219 0.59 22.43 11.03
CA VAL A 219 -0.04 21.20 11.53
C VAL A 219 0.90 20.43 12.45
N ASP A 220 0.34 19.92 13.54
CA ASP A 220 1.06 19.03 14.43
C ASP A 220 1.20 17.63 13.81
N LEU A 221 2.41 17.31 13.34
CA LEU A 221 2.78 16.03 12.74
C LEU A 221 3.64 15.16 13.68
N THR A 222 3.51 15.35 15.00
CA THR A 222 4.34 14.65 16.01
C THR A 222 3.99 13.18 16.20
N SER A 223 2.77 12.76 15.85
CA SER A 223 2.33 11.38 15.99
C SER A 223 1.70 10.83 14.72
N GLU A 224 1.84 9.52 14.54
CA GLU A 224 1.27 8.79 13.40
C GLU A 224 -0.25 9.00 13.28
N HIS A 225 -0.97 9.01 14.40
CA HIS A 225 -2.41 9.29 14.42
C HIS A 225 -2.77 10.69 13.90
N LYS A 226 -1.97 11.72 14.21
CA LYS A 226 -2.23 13.09 13.72
C LYS A 226 -1.94 13.22 12.23
N ILE A 227 -0.89 12.54 11.75
CA ILE A 227 -0.56 12.48 10.33
C ILE A 227 -1.69 11.79 9.56
N LEU A 228 -2.23 10.69 10.11
CA LEU A 228 -3.34 9.95 9.51
C LEU A 228 -4.65 10.76 9.50
N ASP A 229 -4.98 11.46 10.60
CA ASP A 229 -6.14 12.37 10.66
C ASP A 229 -6.05 13.46 9.58
N LEU A 230 -4.88 14.08 9.41
CA LEU A 230 -4.67 15.07 8.37
C LEU A 230 -4.88 14.45 6.98
N LYS A 231 -4.30 13.27 6.71
CA LYS A 231 -4.47 12.56 5.43
C LYS A 231 -5.95 12.30 5.15
N ASP A 232 -6.69 11.75 6.12
CA ASP A 232 -8.13 11.46 6.00
C ASP A 232 -8.94 12.71 5.64
N ARG A 233 -8.65 13.85 6.31
CA ARG A 233 -9.37 15.11 6.08
C ARG A 233 -9.08 15.72 4.71
N ILE A 234 -7.85 15.58 4.22
CA ILE A 234 -7.45 16.02 2.87
C ILE A 234 -8.13 15.14 1.81
N GLU A 235 -8.07 13.81 1.95
CA GLU A 235 -8.71 12.86 1.02
C GLU A 235 -10.22 13.09 0.92
N ALA A 236 -10.90 13.24 2.06
CA ALA A 236 -12.31 13.57 2.11
C ALA A 236 -12.63 14.88 1.36
N SER A 237 -11.76 15.88 1.48
CA SER A 237 -11.94 17.18 0.81
C SER A 237 -11.78 17.10 -0.71
N VAL A 238 -10.78 16.34 -1.18
CA VAL A 238 -10.58 16.06 -2.61
C VAL A 238 -11.84 15.41 -3.19
N ILE A 239 -12.40 14.40 -2.53
CA ILE A 239 -13.61 13.71 -2.99
C ILE A 239 -14.81 14.66 -3.02
N ILE A 240 -14.98 15.50 -2.00
CA ILE A 240 -16.07 16.50 -1.94
C ILE A 240 -15.96 17.50 -3.10
N TRP A 241 -14.75 17.97 -3.42
CA TRP A 241 -14.56 18.90 -4.53
C TRP A 241 -14.84 18.23 -5.88
N ASN A 242 -14.37 17.00 -6.08
CA ASN A 242 -14.56 16.25 -7.33
C ASN A 242 -16.03 15.95 -7.60
N ARG A 243 -16.79 15.59 -6.56
CA ARG A 243 -18.24 15.36 -6.67
C ARG A 243 -19.01 16.62 -7.04
N LYS A 244 -18.60 17.79 -6.52
CA LYS A 244 -19.23 19.08 -6.84
C LYS A 244 -18.88 19.60 -8.24
N VAL A 245 -17.81 19.10 -8.86
CA VAL A 245 -17.48 19.36 -10.26
C VAL A 245 -18.31 18.47 -11.19
N HIS A 246 -18.56 17.20 -10.80
CA HIS A 246 -19.30 16.22 -11.61
C HIS A 246 -20.84 16.28 -11.48
N ASN A 247 -21.39 16.69 -10.34
CA ASN A 247 -22.84 16.86 -10.16
C ASN A 247 -23.34 18.15 -10.86
N LYS A 248 -23.50 18.07 -12.19
CA LYS A 248 -23.92 19.19 -13.04
C LYS A 248 -25.44 19.34 -13.22
N ASP A 249 -26.27 18.34 -12.88
CA ASP A 249 -27.68 18.31 -13.35
C ASP A 249 -28.78 18.26 -12.27
N GLY A 250 -28.47 18.46 -10.99
CA GLY A 250 -29.45 18.27 -9.91
C GLY A 250 -29.43 19.38 -8.87
N LYS A 251 -30.02 20.55 -9.18
CA LYS A 251 -30.38 21.64 -8.25
C LYS A 251 -29.25 22.14 -7.33
N SER A 252 -28.61 23.25 -7.71
CA SER A 252 -28.32 24.40 -6.82
C SER A 252 -27.63 25.52 -7.61
N ALA A 253 -28.43 26.35 -8.28
CA ALA A 253 -28.00 27.62 -8.87
C ALA A 253 -27.83 28.74 -7.81
N TRP A 254 -27.81 28.41 -6.52
CA TRP A 254 -27.66 29.37 -5.44
C TRP A 254 -26.79 28.75 -4.35
N GLY A 255 -25.53 29.19 -4.23
CA GLY A 255 -24.70 28.85 -3.06
C GLY A 255 -23.27 28.36 -3.28
N SER A 256 -22.63 28.56 -4.45
CA SER A 256 -21.17 28.40 -4.53
C SER A 256 -20.48 29.74 -4.70
N ALA A 257 -19.90 30.26 -3.62
CA ALA A 257 -19.04 31.44 -3.64
C ALA A 257 -17.66 31.21 -4.31
N VAL A 258 -17.35 29.97 -4.70
CA VAL A 258 -16.05 29.58 -5.29
C VAL A 258 -16.27 29.16 -6.75
N SER A 259 -15.50 29.76 -7.67
CA SER A 259 -15.49 29.40 -9.10
C SER A 259 -14.95 27.99 -9.32
N GLN A 260 -15.25 27.40 -10.48
CA GLN A 260 -14.79 26.06 -10.83
C GLN A 260 -13.25 25.97 -10.88
N GLU A 261 -12.60 26.93 -11.55
CA GLU A 261 -11.15 27.03 -11.67
C GLU A 261 -10.44 27.06 -10.30
N LYS A 262 -11.01 27.77 -9.32
CA LYS A 262 -10.48 27.78 -7.95
C LYS A 262 -10.62 26.42 -7.26
N ARG A 263 -11.64 25.62 -7.57
CA ARG A 263 -11.81 24.29 -6.99
C ARG A 263 -10.81 23.29 -7.57
N GLU A 264 -10.57 23.36 -8.88
CA GLU A 264 -9.52 22.56 -9.54
C GLU A 264 -8.15 22.90 -8.96
N GLN A 265 -7.87 24.19 -8.68
CA GLN A 265 -6.65 24.60 -7.98
C GLN A 265 -6.56 24.02 -6.56
N PHE A 266 -7.66 24.02 -5.79
CA PHE A 266 -7.65 23.44 -4.44
C PHE A 266 -7.44 21.93 -4.45
N GLU A 267 -8.00 21.25 -5.45
CA GLU A 267 -7.78 19.83 -5.68
C GLU A 267 -6.30 19.53 -5.95
N GLU A 268 -5.67 20.25 -6.87
CA GLU A 268 -4.24 20.09 -7.20
C GLU A 268 -3.34 20.31 -5.98
N ARG A 269 -3.64 21.35 -5.18
CA ARG A 269 -2.94 21.64 -3.92
C ARG A 269 -3.07 20.49 -2.92
N ALA A 270 -4.28 19.95 -2.77
CA ALA A 270 -4.54 18.82 -1.87
C ALA A 270 -3.84 17.53 -2.33
N GLN A 271 -3.85 17.24 -3.63
CA GLN A 271 -3.11 16.10 -4.20
C GLN A 271 -1.60 16.24 -3.97
N THR A 272 -1.06 17.46 -4.11
CA THR A 272 0.35 17.77 -3.82
C THR A 272 0.68 17.52 -2.34
N LEU A 273 -0.18 17.94 -1.41
CA LEU A 273 -0.01 17.67 0.01
C LEU A 273 -0.01 16.16 0.31
N LEU A 274 -0.92 15.38 -0.28
CA LEU A 274 -0.96 13.93 -0.11
C LEU A 274 0.34 13.26 -0.62
N LEU A 275 0.89 13.75 -1.73
CA LEU A 275 2.17 13.27 -2.25
C LEU A 275 3.33 13.57 -1.29
N ILE A 276 3.38 14.78 -0.71
CA ILE A 276 4.41 15.16 0.27
C ILE A 276 4.29 14.32 1.54
N ILE A 277 3.07 14.12 2.06
CA ILE A 277 2.80 13.27 3.22
C ILE A 277 3.32 11.85 2.96
N LYS A 278 3.03 11.28 1.79
CA LYS A 278 3.51 9.95 1.40
C LYS A 278 5.04 9.87 1.33
N HIS A 279 5.71 10.92 0.85
CA HIS A 279 7.17 10.95 0.78
C HIS A 279 7.83 11.12 2.15
N ARG A 280 7.28 12.00 3.01
CA ARG A 280 7.80 12.26 4.36
C ARG A 280 7.53 11.11 5.32
N PHE A 281 6.40 10.43 5.15
CA PHE A 281 5.93 9.39 6.06
C PHE A 281 5.53 8.11 5.28
N PRO A 282 6.51 7.38 4.73
CA PRO A 282 6.23 6.18 3.92
C PRO A 282 5.62 5.03 4.73
N GLY A 283 5.70 5.07 6.07
CA GLY A 283 5.18 4.02 6.96
C GLY A 283 3.78 4.26 7.52
N ILE A 284 3.08 5.33 7.10
CA ILE A 284 1.76 5.63 7.68
C ILE A 284 0.75 4.53 7.42
N PRO A 285 -0.23 4.33 8.32
CA PRO A 285 -1.27 3.33 8.13
C PRO A 285 -2.15 3.68 6.93
N GLN A 286 -2.92 2.69 6.50
CA GLN A 286 -3.98 2.92 5.51
C GLN A 286 -4.98 3.94 6.03
N SER A 287 -5.43 4.85 5.15
CA SER A 287 -6.46 5.83 5.51
C SER A 287 -7.82 5.17 5.65
N THR A 288 -8.78 5.90 6.22
CA THR A 288 -10.16 5.47 6.30
C THR A 288 -10.74 5.22 4.90
N LEU A 289 -10.34 6.02 3.90
CA LEU A 289 -10.72 5.79 2.51
C LEU A 289 -10.11 4.51 1.94
N ASP A 290 -8.80 4.28 2.16
CA ASP A 290 -8.12 3.06 1.72
C ASP A 290 -8.80 1.80 2.29
N ILE A 291 -9.13 1.83 3.59
CA ILE A 291 -9.81 0.74 4.29
C ILE A 291 -11.21 0.51 3.69
N ALA A 292 -11.99 1.56 3.49
CA ALA A 292 -13.33 1.45 2.90
C ALA A 292 -13.27 0.86 1.49
N LYS A 293 -12.33 1.34 0.65
CA LYS A 293 -12.08 0.80 -0.69
C LYS A 293 -11.81 -0.70 -0.65
N ILE A 294 -10.93 -1.16 0.24
CA ILE A 294 -10.59 -2.60 0.36
C ILE A 294 -11.78 -3.42 0.84
N GLN A 295 -12.51 -2.94 1.86
CA GLN A 295 -13.60 -3.69 2.49
C GLN A 295 -14.82 -3.87 1.59
N GLU A 296 -15.12 -2.87 0.76
CA GLU A 296 -16.32 -2.87 -0.09
C GLU A 296 -16.01 -3.17 -1.56
N ASN A 297 -14.74 -3.38 -1.91
CA ASN A 297 -14.37 -3.77 -3.26
C ASN A 297 -14.98 -5.12 -3.64
N ARG A 298 -15.64 -5.14 -4.80
CA ARG A 298 -16.24 -6.35 -5.39
C ARG A 298 -15.51 -6.85 -6.63
N PHE A 299 -14.52 -6.10 -7.11
CA PHE A 299 -13.76 -6.43 -8.30
C PHE A 299 -12.49 -7.19 -7.90
N CYS A 300 -12.26 -8.35 -8.52
CA CYS A 300 -10.95 -9.01 -8.52
C CYS A 300 -10.12 -8.43 -9.67
#